data_AF-A0A7R7ZSV8-F1
#
_entry.id   AF-A0A7R7ZSV8-F1
#
_cell.length_a   1.000
_cell.length_b   1.000
_cell.length_c   1.000
_cell.angle_alpha   90.00
_cell.angle_beta   90.00
_cell.angle_gamma   90.00
#
_symmetry.space_group_name_H-M   'P 1'
#
loop_
_entity.id
_entity.type
_entity.pdbx_description
1 polymer ?
#
loop_
_entity_poly.entity_id
_entity_poly.type
_entity_poly.pdbx_seq_one_letter_code
_entity_poly.pdbx_strand_id
1 'polypeptide(L)'
;MLLHHTLGNGDFNVFAKMSAGISCTLGRLNETLEAATLIDNAIRECWIRSRPVYISLPTDMITKQIEGDRLDKPLDLSLPTNDPEKEDYVVDVVLKYLHAAKKPVILVDACAIRHRVLDEVHDLMEASGLPTFVAPMGKGAVDETRPNYGGVYAGTGSNAGVREQVESSDLILSIGAIKSDFNTSGFSYHIGQLNTIDFHSTYVRVRYSEYPEINMKGVLRKVIQRMGAVNAAPVPHLSNTLPESEKTSSNQEITHDWLWPNVGQWLKENDIVITETGTANFGIWETRFPANVTAISQVLWGSIGYSVGACQGAALAAKELGNRRTVLFVGDGSLQLTVQELSTMIRNNLNPIIFVICNNGYTIERYIHGWDESYNDIQPWDIEGLPRAFGAKDKYTGYKVKTRDELRQLFANQEFASAPHLQVSNTLP
;
A
#
# COMPACT_ATOMS: atom_id res chain seq x y z
N MET A 1 -36.98 12.81 22.60
CA MET A 1 -36.91 13.32 21.22
C MET A 1 -36.65 12.13 20.30
N LEU A 2 -37.43 11.96 19.23
CA LEU A 2 -37.25 10.91 18.22
C LEU A 2 -36.94 11.59 16.89
N LEU A 3 -35.78 11.32 16.31
CA LEU A 3 -35.34 11.93 15.05
C LEU A 3 -35.14 10.84 13.98
N HIS A 4 -35.24 11.22 12.71
CA HIS A 4 -34.78 10.38 11.59
C HIS A 4 -33.27 10.10 11.70
N HIS A 5 -32.77 9.06 11.01
CA HIS A 5 -31.37 8.61 11.11
C HIS A 5 -30.91 8.21 12.53
N THR A 6 -31.85 7.78 13.39
CA THR A 6 -31.58 7.24 14.72
C THR A 6 -32.18 5.84 14.89
N LEU A 7 -31.86 5.18 16.00
CA LEU A 7 -32.50 3.93 16.40
C LEU A 7 -33.90 4.11 17.02
N GLY A 8 -34.42 5.34 17.08
CA GLY A 8 -35.73 5.61 17.67
C GLY A 8 -35.82 5.36 19.19
N ASN A 9 -34.67 5.30 19.88
CA ASN A 9 -34.60 4.97 21.32
C ASN A 9 -34.07 6.14 22.19
N GLY A 10 -33.78 7.30 21.59
CA GLY A 10 -33.25 8.47 22.28
C GLY A 10 -31.74 8.45 22.57
N ASP A 11 -30.98 7.40 22.23
CA ASP A 11 -29.51 7.40 22.32
C ASP A 11 -28.88 7.89 21.01
N PHE A 12 -28.40 9.13 21.02
CA PHE A 12 -27.68 9.74 19.90
C PHE A 12 -26.18 9.41 19.88
N ASN A 13 -25.67 8.67 20.87
CA ASN A 13 -24.24 8.36 21.00
C ASN A 13 -23.87 7.00 20.43
N VAL A 14 -24.84 6.17 20.04
CA VAL A 14 -24.61 4.79 19.62
C VAL A 14 -23.59 4.67 18.49
N PHE A 15 -23.67 5.55 17.48
CA PHE A 15 -22.74 5.50 16.34
C PHE A 15 -21.33 5.99 16.71
N ALA A 16 -21.21 6.99 17.58
CA ALA A 16 -19.91 7.42 18.10
C ALA A 16 -19.25 6.30 18.93
N LYS A 17 -20.04 5.58 19.75
CA LYS A 17 -19.57 4.41 20.51
C LYS A 17 -19.10 3.28 19.59
N MET A 18 -19.83 3.03 18.49
CA MET A 18 -19.42 2.06 17.48
C MET A 18 -18.10 2.46 16.80
N SER A 19 -17.95 3.72 16.40
CA SER A 19 -16.73 4.23 15.77
C SER A 19 -15.51 4.24 16.70
N ALA A 20 -15.72 4.23 18.02
CA ALA A 20 -14.63 4.24 18.99
C ALA A 20 -13.70 3.03 18.88
N GLY A 21 -14.23 1.85 18.54
CA GLY A 21 -13.43 0.62 18.39
C GLY A 21 -12.47 0.64 17.19
N ILE A 22 -12.67 1.55 16.24
CA ILE A 22 -11.90 1.66 14.98
C ILE A 22 -11.25 3.03 14.79
N SER A 23 -11.23 3.87 15.83
CA SER A 23 -10.66 5.22 15.80
C SER A 23 -9.63 5.40 16.90
N CYS A 24 -8.50 6.06 16.62
CA CYS A 24 -7.50 6.35 17.66
C CYS A 24 -7.88 7.55 18.54
N THR A 25 -8.86 8.36 18.12
CA THR A 25 -9.34 9.55 18.83
C THR A 25 -10.78 9.87 18.43
N LEU A 26 -11.56 10.41 19.37
CA LEU A 26 -12.91 10.91 19.14
C LEU A 26 -13.02 12.37 19.58
N GLY A 27 -13.53 13.24 18.70
CA GLY A 27 -13.86 14.63 19.00
C GLY A 27 -15.36 14.87 18.93
N ARG A 28 -15.98 15.29 20.03
CA ARG A 28 -17.42 15.65 20.06
C ARG A 28 -17.57 17.15 20.20
N LEU A 29 -17.94 17.83 19.12
CA LEU A 29 -17.94 19.28 19.04
C LEU A 29 -19.25 19.88 19.60
N ASN A 30 -19.61 19.53 20.84
CA ASN A 30 -20.85 19.98 21.47
C ASN A 30 -20.75 21.41 22.04
N GLU A 31 -19.55 21.86 22.37
CA GLU A 31 -19.28 23.14 23.04
C GLU A 31 -18.30 23.98 22.23
N THR A 32 -18.58 25.29 22.10
CA THR A 32 -17.77 26.21 21.29
C THR A 32 -16.36 26.40 21.84
N LEU A 33 -16.22 26.39 23.17
CA LEU A 33 -14.95 26.60 23.86
C LEU A 33 -13.92 25.48 23.58
N GLU A 34 -14.38 24.25 23.34
CA GLU A 34 -13.51 23.09 23.13
C GLU A 34 -13.34 22.70 21.66
N ALA A 35 -14.21 23.22 20.77
CA ALA A 35 -14.30 22.76 19.38
C ALA A 35 -12.97 22.82 18.62
N ALA A 36 -12.26 23.97 18.66
CA ALA A 36 -10.97 24.13 18.00
C ALA A 36 -9.92 23.12 18.53
N THR A 37 -9.84 22.97 19.85
CA THR A 37 -8.91 22.03 20.49
C THR A 37 -9.17 20.58 20.08
N LEU A 38 -10.45 20.19 20.01
CA LEU A 38 -10.84 18.83 19.62
C LEU A 38 -10.55 18.54 18.14
N ILE A 39 -10.75 19.54 17.26
CA ILE A 39 -10.40 19.44 15.83
C ILE A 39 -8.88 19.27 15.67
N ASP A 40 -8.11 20.16 16.28
CA ASP A 40 -6.63 20.14 16.21
C ASP A 40 -6.08 18.82 16.74
N ASN A 41 -6.59 18.34 17.87
CA ASN A 41 -6.20 17.05 18.42
C ASN A 41 -6.55 15.89 17.48
N ALA A 42 -7.75 15.88 16.90
CA ALA A 42 -8.14 14.82 15.96
C ALA A 42 -7.24 14.79 14.72
N ILE A 43 -6.93 15.95 14.12
CA ILE A 43 -6.03 16.02 12.96
C ILE A 43 -4.62 15.56 13.35
N ARG A 44 -4.10 16.04 14.49
CA ARG A 44 -2.77 15.67 14.99
C ARG A 44 -2.66 14.16 15.22
N GLU A 45 -3.62 13.56 15.92
CA GLU A 45 -3.61 12.12 16.23
C GLU A 45 -3.80 11.26 14.98
N CYS A 46 -4.64 11.71 14.03
CA CYS A 46 -4.79 11.06 12.72
C CYS A 46 -3.45 11.03 11.98
N TRP A 47 -2.75 12.15 11.95
CA TRP A 47 -1.46 12.27 11.29
C TRP A 47 -0.37 11.46 11.98
N ILE A 48 -0.12 11.69 13.27
CA ILE A 48 0.99 11.07 14.02
C ILE A 48 0.82 9.55 14.09
N ARG A 49 -0.38 9.07 14.40
CA ARG A 49 -0.64 7.63 14.54
C ARG A 49 -0.92 6.93 13.22
N SER A 50 -1.20 7.68 12.14
CA SER A 50 -1.64 7.14 10.85
C SER A 50 -2.83 6.19 11.00
N ARG A 51 -3.84 6.61 11.77
CA ARG A 51 -5.06 5.85 12.09
C ARG A 51 -6.30 6.73 11.98
N PRO A 52 -7.48 6.16 11.72
CA PRO A 52 -8.72 6.93 11.65
C PRO A 52 -9.03 7.67 12.96
N VAL A 53 -9.70 8.82 12.84
CA VAL A 53 -10.29 9.58 13.94
C VAL A 53 -11.77 9.82 13.65
N TYR A 54 -12.56 10.05 14.69
CA TYR A 54 -13.99 10.33 14.55
C TYR A 54 -14.31 11.72 15.09
N ILE A 55 -14.97 12.55 14.29
CA ILE A 55 -15.47 13.86 14.74
C ILE A 55 -16.99 13.88 14.56
N SER A 56 -17.73 14.13 15.64
CA SER A 56 -19.16 14.45 15.56
C SER A 56 -19.37 15.95 15.69
N LEU A 57 -19.99 16.55 14.69
CA LEU A 57 -20.33 17.97 14.64
C LEU A 57 -21.87 18.14 14.62
N PRO A 58 -22.47 18.58 15.73
CA PRO A 58 -23.88 18.97 15.76
C PRO A 58 -24.18 20.06 14.73
N THR A 59 -25.33 19.99 14.06
CA THR A 59 -25.66 20.90 12.95
C THR A 59 -25.80 22.35 13.38
N ASP A 60 -26.28 22.59 14.59
CA ASP A 60 -26.38 23.92 15.20
C ASP A 60 -25.02 24.52 15.56
N MET A 61 -23.99 23.69 15.70
CA MET A 61 -22.61 24.12 15.98
C MET A 61 -21.87 24.63 14.75
N ILE A 62 -22.27 24.25 13.54
CA ILE A 62 -21.57 24.60 12.27
C ILE A 62 -21.45 26.12 12.07
N THR A 63 -22.45 26.89 12.52
CA THR A 63 -22.50 28.35 12.33
C THR A 63 -22.04 29.15 13.56
N LYS A 64 -21.65 28.46 14.63
CA LYS A 64 -21.17 29.14 15.85
C LYS A 64 -19.78 29.71 15.61
N GLN A 65 -19.57 30.93 16.10
CA GLN A 65 -18.24 31.52 16.12
C GLN A 65 -17.42 30.91 17.25
N ILE A 66 -16.15 30.64 16.96
CA ILE A 66 -15.14 30.20 17.92
C ILE A 66 -13.92 31.11 17.81
N GLU A 67 -13.03 31.03 18.78
CA GLU A 67 -11.75 31.74 18.80
C GLU A 67 -10.90 31.33 17.56
N GLY A 68 -10.31 32.31 16.88
CA GLY A 68 -9.62 32.14 15.59
C GLY A 68 -8.11 32.31 15.64
N ASP A 69 -7.53 32.84 16.72
CA ASP A 69 -6.09 33.11 16.90
C ASP A 69 -5.25 31.84 16.72
N ARG A 70 -5.84 30.65 16.92
CA ARG A 70 -5.20 29.36 16.63
C ARG A 70 -4.83 29.17 15.15
N LEU A 71 -5.56 29.78 14.22
CA LEU A 71 -5.30 29.65 12.78
C LEU A 71 -3.99 30.34 12.35
N ASP A 72 -3.49 31.28 13.15
CA ASP A 72 -2.19 31.93 12.93
C ASP A 72 -1.00 31.03 13.27
N LYS A 73 -1.24 29.88 13.90
CA LYS A 73 -0.22 28.92 14.31
C LYS A 73 -0.42 27.60 13.55
N PRO A 74 0.56 27.16 12.74
CA PRO A 74 0.50 25.85 12.13
C PRO A 74 0.34 24.75 13.18
N LEU A 75 -0.48 23.75 12.88
CA LEU A 75 -0.63 22.59 13.75
C LEU A 75 0.69 21.83 13.82
N ASP A 76 1.17 21.57 15.05
CA ASP A 76 2.36 20.75 15.24
C ASP A 76 2.05 19.27 14.94
N LEU A 77 2.58 18.83 13.81
CA LEU A 77 2.46 17.47 13.27
C LEU A 77 3.77 16.67 13.40
N SER A 78 4.72 17.17 14.18
CA SER A 78 5.99 16.47 14.42
C SER A 78 5.78 15.18 15.20
N LEU A 79 6.58 14.16 14.89
CA LEU A 79 6.60 12.94 15.68
C LEU A 79 7.24 13.22 17.04
N PRO A 80 6.77 12.57 18.13
CA PRO A 80 7.44 12.66 19.42
C PRO A 80 8.93 12.29 19.31
N THR A 81 9.79 13.12 19.88
CA THR A 81 11.23 12.81 19.98
C THR A 81 11.44 11.68 20.97
N ASN A 82 12.36 10.77 20.65
CA ASN A 82 12.79 9.76 21.63
C ASN A 82 13.56 10.42 22.76
N ASP A 83 13.55 9.76 23.92
CA ASP A 83 14.50 10.06 24.99
C ASP A 83 15.94 9.85 24.48
N PRO A 84 16.83 10.86 24.54
CA PRO A 84 18.16 10.78 23.92
C PRO A 84 19.03 9.66 24.46
N GLU A 85 19.04 9.44 25.79
CA GLU A 85 19.88 8.43 26.44
C GLU A 85 19.39 7.01 26.11
N LYS A 86 18.07 6.79 26.18
CA LYS A 86 17.47 5.51 25.77
C LYS A 86 17.70 5.24 24.29
N GLU A 87 17.54 6.24 23.43
CA GLU A 87 17.78 6.08 21.98
C GLU A 87 19.24 5.72 21.70
N ASP A 88 20.20 6.41 22.32
CA ASP A 88 21.63 6.11 22.16
C ASP A 88 21.96 4.69 22.61
N TYR A 89 21.41 4.25 23.76
CA TYR A 89 21.57 2.87 24.21
C TYR A 89 21.03 1.86 23.19
N VAL A 90 19.82 2.08 22.65
CA VAL A 90 19.22 1.19 21.64
C VAL A 90 20.08 1.14 20.39
N VAL A 91 20.58 2.28 19.92
CA VAL A 91 21.48 2.38 18.76
C VAL A 91 22.74 1.54 18.99
N ASP A 92 23.38 1.66 20.15
CA ASP A 92 24.59 0.89 20.48
C ASP A 92 24.32 -0.63 20.47
N VAL A 93 23.15 -1.04 20.97
CA VAL A 93 22.73 -2.45 20.95
C VAL A 93 22.49 -2.93 19.51
N VAL A 94 21.85 -2.12 18.65
CA VAL A 94 21.66 -2.43 17.22
C VAL A 94 23.00 -2.58 16.51
N LEU A 95 23.90 -1.61 16.67
CA LEU A 95 25.21 -1.59 16.03
C LEU A 95 26.06 -2.78 16.44
N LYS A 96 26.03 -3.16 17.72
CA LYS A 96 26.72 -4.37 18.22
C LYS A 96 26.35 -5.62 17.42
N TYR A 97 25.07 -5.82 17.12
CA TYR A 97 24.63 -6.98 16.34
C TYR A 97 24.91 -6.81 14.85
N LEU A 98 24.74 -5.59 14.32
CA LEU A 98 25.04 -5.29 12.92
C LEU A 98 26.51 -5.53 12.57
N HIS A 99 27.44 -5.11 13.41
CA HIS A 99 28.88 -5.33 13.20
C HIS A 99 29.30 -6.79 13.38
N ALA A 100 28.58 -7.56 14.18
CA ALA A 100 28.84 -8.99 14.37
C ALA A 100 28.28 -9.85 13.23
N ALA A 101 27.32 -9.33 12.46
CA ALA A 101 26.65 -10.06 11.39
C ALA A 101 27.56 -10.24 10.17
N LYS A 102 27.46 -11.41 9.54
CA LYS A 102 28.20 -11.78 8.32
C LYS A 102 27.32 -11.67 7.08
N LYS A 103 26.01 -11.84 7.21
CA LYS A 103 25.02 -11.77 6.14
C LYS A 103 23.76 -10.98 6.56
N PRO A 104 23.92 -9.74 7.06
CA PRO A 104 22.77 -8.92 7.43
C PRO A 104 21.93 -8.55 6.19
N VAL A 105 20.61 -8.49 6.37
CA VAL A 105 19.65 -8.06 5.35
C VAL A 105 18.67 -7.04 5.92
N ILE A 106 18.08 -6.23 5.05
CA ILE A 106 16.98 -5.31 5.38
C ILE A 106 15.67 -5.90 4.84
N LEU A 107 14.64 -5.94 5.67
CA LEU A 107 13.28 -6.32 5.26
C LEU A 107 12.32 -5.18 5.59
N VAL A 108 11.82 -4.49 4.57
CA VAL A 108 10.95 -3.31 4.70
C VAL A 108 9.49 -3.71 4.50
N ASP A 109 8.59 -3.17 5.31
CA ASP A 109 7.17 -3.50 5.26
C ASP A 109 6.29 -2.26 5.53
N ALA A 110 4.96 -2.46 5.53
CA ALA A 110 3.92 -1.45 5.46
C ALA A 110 4.09 -0.27 6.42
N CYS A 111 4.52 -0.50 7.67
CA CYS A 111 4.64 0.60 8.64
C CYS A 111 5.77 1.57 8.29
N ALA A 112 6.76 1.18 7.47
CA ALA A 112 7.76 2.11 6.95
C ALA A 112 7.10 3.22 6.11
N ILE A 113 6.17 2.82 5.22
CA ILE A 113 5.36 3.74 4.41
C ILE A 113 4.40 4.52 5.32
N ARG A 114 3.60 3.81 6.14
CA ARG A 114 2.52 4.44 6.93
C ARG A 114 3.02 5.45 7.94
N HIS A 115 4.23 5.27 8.47
CA HIS A 115 4.84 6.17 9.45
C HIS A 115 5.94 7.06 8.86
N ARG A 116 6.00 7.20 7.53
CA ARG A 116 6.81 8.22 6.84
C ARG A 116 8.30 8.16 7.22
N VAL A 117 8.88 6.97 7.09
CA VAL A 117 10.32 6.71 7.31
C VAL A 117 11.04 6.18 6.06
N LEU A 118 10.47 6.41 4.87
CA LEU A 118 11.08 5.93 3.62
C LEU A 118 12.42 6.62 3.35
N ASP A 119 12.56 7.90 3.65
CA ASP A 119 13.83 8.63 3.52
C ASP A 119 14.94 7.93 4.32
N GLU A 120 14.67 7.59 5.59
CA GLU A 120 15.62 6.85 6.42
C GLU A 120 15.90 5.43 5.91
N VAL A 121 14.91 4.77 5.31
CA VAL A 121 15.10 3.44 4.69
C VAL A 121 16.03 3.55 3.47
N HIS A 122 15.82 4.54 2.60
CA HIS A 122 16.66 4.76 1.43
C HIS A 122 18.09 5.16 1.82
N ASP A 123 18.25 6.04 2.81
CA ASP A 123 19.56 6.42 3.35
C ASP A 123 20.31 5.21 3.93
N LEU A 124 19.61 4.34 4.68
CA LEU A 124 20.18 3.10 5.20
C LEU A 124 20.57 2.15 4.07
N MET A 125 19.70 1.97 3.08
CA MET A 125 19.95 1.11 1.93
C MET A 125 21.18 1.57 1.13
N GLU A 126 21.35 2.87 0.93
CA GLU A 126 22.48 3.45 0.21
C GLU A 126 23.78 3.39 1.03
N ALA A 127 23.74 3.81 2.29
CA ALA A 127 24.94 3.87 3.13
C ALA A 127 25.47 2.48 3.52
N SER A 128 24.59 1.48 3.65
CA SER A 128 24.96 0.14 4.09
C SER A 128 25.28 -0.82 2.94
N GLY A 129 24.69 -0.59 1.76
CA GLY A 129 24.77 -1.50 0.61
C GLY A 129 24.14 -2.88 0.86
N LEU A 130 23.41 -3.07 1.96
CA LEU A 130 22.87 -4.37 2.35
C LEU A 130 21.80 -4.88 1.37
N PRO A 131 21.69 -6.21 1.17
CA PRO A 131 20.51 -6.83 0.58
C PRO A 131 19.23 -6.29 1.19
N THR A 132 18.36 -5.73 0.36
CA THR A 132 17.12 -5.09 0.80
C THR A 132 15.93 -5.74 0.11
N PHE A 133 15.00 -6.23 0.91
CA PHE A 133 13.79 -6.91 0.48
C PHE A 133 12.56 -6.14 0.99
N VAL A 134 11.42 -6.38 0.36
CA VAL A 134 10.13 -5.87 0.82
C VAL A 134 9.19 -7.03 1.14
N ALA A 135 8.34 -6.88 2.15
CA ALA A 135 7.17 -7.74 2.28
C ALA A 135 6.05 -7.25 1.33
N PRO A 136 5.04 -8.08 1.01
CA PRO A 136 3.95 -7.71 0.10
C PRO A 136 3.30 -6.34 0.36
N MET A 137 2.97 -6.05 1.62
CA MET A 137 2.32 -4.79 2.03
C MET A 137 3.29 -3.60 2.08
N GLY A 138 4.60 -3.89 2.07
CA GLY A 138 5.68 -2.92 1.89
C GLY A 138 6.13 -2.73 0.44
N LYS A 139 5.52 -3.39 -0.54
CA LYS A 139 5.91 -3.19 -1.94
C LYS A 139 5.76 -1.72 -2.33
N GLY A 140 6.74 -1.18 -3.06
CA GLY A 140 6.87 0.26 -3.34
C GLY A 140 7.45 1.10 -2.18
N ALA A 141 7.88 0.50 -1.06
CA ALA A 141 8.57 1.22 0.02
C ALA A 141 10.04 1.54 -0.31
N VAL A 142 10.63 0.86 -1.28
CA VAL A 142 12.03 1.04 -1.68
C VAL A 142 12.14 1.19 -3.19
N ASP A 143 13.26 1.75 -3.64
CA ASP A 143 13.56 1.92 -5.06
C ASP A 143 14.05 0.58 -5.61
N GLU A 144 13.15 -0.11 -6.31
CA GLU A 144 13.41 -1.44 -6.85
C GLU A 144 14.46 -1.43 -7.98
N THR A 145 14.88 -0.26 -8.48
CA THR A 145 15.93 -0.14 -9.50
C THR A 145 17.35 -0.28 -8.94
N ARG A 146 17.51 -0.11 -7.62
CA ARG A 146 18.81 -0.15 -6.94
C ARG A 146 19.45 -1.55 -7.01
N PRO A 147 20.80 -1.62 -7.07
CA PRO A 147 21.52 -2.88 -7.26
C PRO A 147 21.43 -3.84 -6.06
N ASN A 148 21.08 -3.34 -4.87
CA ASN A 148 20.91 -4.14 -3.65
C ASN A 148 19.44 -4.46 -3.31
N TYR A 149 18.50 -4.15 -4.22
CA TYR A 149 17.12 -4.64 -4.09
C TYR A 149 17.05 -6.12 -4.49
N GLY A 150 16.58 -6.95 -3.56
CA GLY A 150 16.55 -8.39 -3.69
C GLY A 150 15.17 -9.00 -3.99
N GLY A 151 14.08 -8.23 -3.88
CA GLY A 151 12.72 -8.71 -4.23
C GLY A 151 11.70 -8.71 -3.10
N VAL A 152 10.58 -9.38 -3.37
CA VAL A 152 9.46 -9.57 -2.44
C VAL A 152 9.68 -10.86 -1.64
N TYR A 153 9.71 -10.73 -0.31
CA TYR A 153 9.73 -11.84 0.64
C TYR A 153 8.35 -12.05 1.26
N ALA A 154 7.76 -13.21 1.00
CA ALA A 154 6.44 -13.59 1.48
C ALA A 154 6.42 -15.07 1.91
N GLY A 155 7.49 -15.59 2.53
CA GLY A 155 7.58 -17.01 2.87
C GLY A 155 7.56 -17.90 1.62
N THR A 156 6.61 -18.82 1.51
CA THR A 156 6.45 -19.69 0.32
C THR A 156 6.03 -18.94 -0.94
N GLY A 157 5.47 -17.73 -0.82
CA GLY A 157 5.11 -16.88 -1.95
C GLY A 157 6.21 -15.89 -2.37
N SER A 158 7.43 -16.04 -1.87
CA SER A 158 8.54 -15.15 -2.21
C SER A 158 8.97 -15.32 -3.68
N ASN A 159 9.55 -14.28 -4.27
CA ASN A 159 10.18 -14.43 -5.58
C ASN A 159 11.32 -15.47 -5.52
N ALA A 160 11.68 -16.04 -6.68
CA ALA A 160 12.69 -17.09 -6.78
C ALA A 160 14.03 -16.67 -6.13
N GLY A 161 14.55 -17.49 -5.23
CA GLY A 161 15.83 -17.27 -4.52
C GLY A 161 15.76 -16.29 -3.33
N VAL A 162 14.67 -15.54 -3.19
CA VAL A 162 14.51 -14.55 -2.11
C VAL A 162 14.36 -15.22 -0.76
N ARG A 163 13.55 -16.29 -0.69
CA ARG A 163 13.29 -17.02 0.54
C ARG A 163 14.59 -17.54 1.15
N GLU A 164 15.41 -18.23 0.36
CA GLU A 164 16.67 -18.82 0.81
C GLU A 164 17.63 -17.75 1.34
N GLN A 165 17.66 -16.58 0.70
CA GLN A 165 18.54 -15.50 1.10
C GLN A 165 18.10 -14.83 2.41
N VAL A 166 16.81 -14.54 2.56
CA VAL A 166 16.27 -13.93 3.78
C VAL A 166 16.34 -14.90 4.96
N GLU A 167 15.92 -16.15 4.77
CA GLU A 167 15.86 -17.15 5.85
C GLU A 167 17.25 -17.66 6.29
N SER A 168 18.27 -17.56 5.43
CA SER A 168 19.65 -17.88 5.80
C SER A 168 20.46 -16.71 6.39
N SER A 169 19.83 -15.54 6.54
CA SER A 169 20.46 -14.37 7.16
C SER A 169 20.74 -14.59 8.65
N ASP A 170 21.90 -14.10 9.11
CA ASP A 170 22.26 -14.08 10.52
C ASP A 170 21.84 -12.79 11.25
N LEU A 171 21.30 -11.80 10.51
CA LEU A 171 20.67 -10.61 11.07
C LEU A 171 19.68 -9.97 10.08
N ILE A 172 18.42 -9.82 10.50
CA ILE A 172 17.36 -9.16 9.74
C ILE A 172 17.01 -7.84 10.42
N LEU A 173 17.25 -6.73 9.72
CA LEU A 173 16.73 -5.41 10.09
C LEU A 173 15.30 -5.30 9.53
N SER A 174 14.31 -5.64 10.35
CA SER A 174 12.90 -5.65 9.96
C SER A 174 12.26 -4.28 10.24
N ILE A 175 11.95 -3.52 9.18
CA ILE A 175 11.49 -2.14 9.30
C ILE A 175 10.00 -2.07 9.00
N GLY A 176 9.20 -1.87 10.04
CA GLY A 176 7.78 -1.64 9.92
C GLY A 176 6.93 -2.88 9.60
N ALA A 177 7.30 -4.04 10.13
CA ALA A 177 6.63 -5.32 9.85
C ALA A 177 5.15 -5.34 10.24
N ILE A 178 4.30 -5.91 9.39
CA ILE A 178 2.92 -6.32 9.68
C ILE A 178 2.79 -7.78 9.26
N LYS A 179 2.95 -8.69 10.21
CA LYS A 179 3.06 -10.13 9.93
C LYS A 179 1.68 -10.81 9.82
N SER A 180 0.84 -10.34 8.88
CA SER A 180 -0.48 -10.94 8.60
C SER A 180 -0.36 -12.21 7.76
N ASP A 181 -1.41 -13.02 7.74
CA ASP A 181 -1.50 -14.25 6.95
C ASP A 181 -1.18 -14.02 5.46
N PHE A 182 -1.83 -13.07 4.79
CA PHE A 182 -1.57 -12.77 3.39
C PHE A 182 -0.18 -12.14 3.16
N ASN A 183 0.30 -11.31 4.09
CA ASN A 183 1.62 -10.69 3.99
C ASN A 183 2.77 -11.70 4.18
N THR A 184 2.46 -12.89 4.69
CA THR A 184 3.42 -13.96 5.00
C THR A 184 3.06 -15.29 4.33
N SER A 185 2.17 -15.25 3.34
CA SER A 185 1.61 -16.42 2.64
C SER A 185 1.27 -17.57 3.57
N GLY A 186 0.33 -17.34 4.49
CA GLY A 186 -0.14 -18.33 5.46
C GLY A 186 0.86 -18.58 6.60
N PHE A 187 1.55 -17.54 7.08
CA PHE A 187 2.56 -17.63 8.15
C PHE A 187 3.74 -18.55 7.82
N SER A 188 4.11 -18.62 6.54
CA SER A 188 5.10 -19.56 6.01
C SER A 188 6.54 -19.02 5.97
N TYR A 189 6.76 -17.79 6.41
CA TYR A 189 8.08 -17.22 6.66
C TYR A 189 8.81 -17.91 7.83
N HIS A 190 10.11 -18.18 7.68
CA HIS A 190 10.93 -18.81 8.74
C HIS A 190 12.08 -17.90 9.19
N ILE A 191 11.71 -16.78 9.83
CA ILE A 191 12.66 -15.84 10.42
C ILE A 191 12.69 -15.96 11.95
N GLY A 192 13.83 -16.31 12.51
CA GLY A 192 13.98 -16.49 13.97
C GLY A 192 14.14 -15.15 14.68
N GLN A 193 13.36 -14.89 15.73
CA GLN A 193 13.46 -13.64 16.51
C GLN A 193 14.88 -13.38 17.05
N LEU A 194 15.67 -14.43 17.35
CA LEU A 194 17.08 -14.30 17.74
C LEU A 194 17.96 -13.61 16.69
N ASN A 195 17.57 -13.63 15.43
CA ASN A 195 18.27 -12.99 14.32
C ASN A 195 17.56 -11.72 13.84
N THR A 196 16.52 -11.24 14.52
CA THR A 196 15.72 -10.10 14.05
C THR A 196 15.84 -8.90 14.97
N ILE A 197 15.92 -7.72 14.36
CA ILE A 197 15.70 -6.42 14.99
C ILE A 197 14.46 -5.82 14.35
N ASP A 198 13.37 -5.69 15.11
CA ASP A 198 12.13 -5.09 14.63
C ASP A 198 12.11 -3.58 14.94
N PHE A 199 12.03 -2.75 13.92
CA PHE A 199 11.87 -1.30 14.01
C PHE A 199 10.40 -0.93 13.78
N HIS A 200 9.76 -0.31 14.77
CA HIS A 200 8.36 0.12 14.67
C HIS A 200 8.17 1.59 15.06
N SER A 201 6.97 2.11 14.82
CA SER A 201 6.64 3.51 15.07
C SER A 201 6.66 3.91 16.54
N THR A 202 6.54 2.96 17.47
CA THR A 202 6.44 3.22 18.92
C THR A 202 7.38 2.38 19.77
N TYR A 203 8.14 1.47 19.16
CA TYR A 203 9.14 0.65 19.84
C TYR A 203 10.22 0.20 18.86
N VAL A 204 11.37 -0.18 19.40
CA VAL A 204 12.36 -1.01 18.71
C VAL A 204 12.55 -2.27 19.53
N ARG A 205 12.61 -3.42 18.87
CA ARG A 205 12.86 -4.70 19.53
C ARG A 205 14.14 -5.30 18.97
N VAL A 206 15.14 -5.50 19.83
CA VAL A 206 16.37 -6.21 19.47
C VAL A 206 16.27 -7.62 20.03
N ARG A 207 16.12 -8.60 19.13
CA ARG A 207 15.88 -10.00 19.52
C ARG A 207 14.65 -10.10 20.42
N TYR A 208 14.80 -10.58 21.65
CA TYR A 208 13.70 -10.66 22.62
C TYR A 208 13.60 -9.46 23.56
N SER A 209 14.48 -8.46 23.41
CA SER A 209 14.46 -7.24 24.23
C SER A 209 13.70 -6.13 23.51
N GLU A 210 12.58 -5.71 24.07
CA GLU A 210 11.78 -4.60 23.56
C GLU A 210 12.10 -3.30 24.28
N TYR A 211 12.23 -2.23 23.51
CA TYR A 211 12.45 -0.87 23.97
C TYR A 211 11.22 -0.04 23.59
N PRO A 212 10.21 0.05 24.48
CA PRO A 212 9.00 0.82 24.23
C PRO A 212 9.29 2.32 24.23
N GLU A 213 8.41 3.10 23.61
CA GLU A 213 8.51 4.57 23.50
C GLU A 213 9.73 5.07 22.71
N ILE A 214 10.39 4.16 21.97
CA ILE A 214 11.47 4.46 21.04
C ILE A 214 10.96 4.25 19.62
N ASN A 215 10.72 5.34 18.90
CA ASN A 215 10.32 5.29 17.51
C ASN A 215 11.51 4.97 16.59
N MET A 216 11.23 4.21 15.53
CA MET A 216 12.22 3.78 14.54
C MET A 216 12.92 4.93 13.81
N LYS A 217 12.28 6.08 13.64
CA LYS A 217 12.83 7.19 12.82
C LYS A 217 14.12 7.73 13.43
N GLY A 218 14.12 7.98 14.73
CA GLY A 218 15.31 8.45 15.45
C GLY A 218 16.43 7.42 15.47
N VAL A 219 16.10 6.14 15.74
CA VAL A 219 17.09 5.06 15.77
C VAL A 219 17.73 4.83 14.41
N LEU A 220 16.95 4.76 13.32
CA LEU A 220 17.47 4.58 11.96
C LEU A 220 18.48 5.68 11.60
N ARG A 221 18.15 6.95 11.87
CA ARG A 221 19.05 8.10 11.63
C ARG A 221 20.39 7.95 12.34
N LYS A 222 20.37 7.60 13.63
CA LYS A 222 21.61 7.42 14.40
C LYS A 222 22.40 6.18 14.00
N VAL A 223 21.72 5.09 13.62
CA VAL A 223 22.37 3.90 13.05
C VAL A 223 23.12 4.26 11.78
N ILE A 224 22.48 4.97 10.83
CA ILE A 224 23.11 5.43 9.58
C ILE A 224 24.37 6.26 9.87
N GLN A 225 24.29 7.19 10.83
CA GLN A 225 25.41 8.07 11.18
C GLN A 225 26.60 7.33 11.84
N ARG A 226 26.35 6.22 12.53
CA ARG A 226 27.35 5.56 13.41
C ARG A 226 27.78 4.18 12.93
N MET A 227 27.10 3.58 11.95
CA MET A 227 27.35 2.19 11.55
C MET A 227 28.69 1.96 10.87
N GLY A 228 29.25 2.95 10.18
CA GLY A 228 30.47 2.74 9.40
C GLY A 228 30.33 1.63 8.36
N ALA A 229 31.41 0.90 8.08
CA ALA A 229 31.40 -0.19 7.11
C ALA A 229 30.72 -1.46 7.66
N VAL A 230 29.89 -2.10 6.82
CA VAL A 230 29.19 -3.35 7.14
C VAL A 230 29.44 -4.42 6.07
N ASN A 231 29.20 -5.68 6.41
CA ASN A 231 29.33 -6.80 5.47
C ASN A 231 28.08 -6.90 4.60
N ALA A 232 28.19 -6.52 3.33
CA ALA A 232 27.10 -6.66 2.35
C ALA A 232 27.34 -7.87 1.43
N ALA A 233 26.32 -8.72 1.30
CA ALA A 233 26.29 -9.81 0.32
C ALA A 233 25.62 -9.34 -0.99
N PRO A 234 25.94 -9.94 -2.15
CA PRO A 234 25.19 -9.67 -3.38
C PRO A 234 23.75 -10.22 -3.30
N VAL A 235 22.85 -9.64 -4.09
CA VAL A 235 21.45 -10.10 -4.25
C VAL A 235 21.20 -10.74 -5.62
N PRO A 236 20.18 -11.60 -5.76
CA PRO A 236 19.65 -12.05 -7.03
C PRO A 236 19.30 -10.86 -7.92
N HIS A 237 19.61 -10.98 -9.20
CA HIS A 237 19.17 -10.00 -10.18
C HIS A 237 17.72 -10.29 -10.59
N LEU A 238 16.79 -9.47 -10.10
CA LEU A 238 15.39 -9.52 -10.53
C LEU A 238 15.16 -8.62 -11.75
N SER A 239 14.37 -9.13 -12.70
CA SER A 239 13.96 -8.39 -13.88
C SER A 239 12.56 -8.76 -14.31
N ASN A 240 11.90 -7.84 -15.02
CA ASN A 240 10.61 -8.05 -15.67
C ASN A 240 10.73 -8.93 -16.93
N THR A 241 11.61 -9.93 -16.91
CA THR A 241 11.81 -10.87 -18.00
C THR A 241 10.78 -11.96 -17.95
N LEU A 242 10.17 -12.27 -19.09
CA LEU A 242 9.24 -13.39 -19.19
C LEU A 242 9.91 -14.72 -18.83
N PRO A 243 9.18 -15.64 -18.18
CA PRO A 243 9.59 -17.04 -18.07
C PRO A 243 9.87 -17.65 -19.46
N GLU A 244 10.78 -18.62 -19.52
CA GLU A 244 11.20 -19.20 -20.81
C GLU A 244 10.06 -19.91 -21.55
N SER A 245 9.15 -20.55 -20.80
CA SER A 245 7.90 -21.11 -21.31
C SER A 245 7.05 -20.07 -22.01
N GLU A 246 7.01 -18.84 -21.49
CA GLU A 246 6.18 -17.75 -22.01
C GLU A 246 6.81 -17.01 -23.19
N LYS A 247 8.15 -16.96 -23.27
CA LYS A 247 8.88 -16.37 -24.40
C LYS A 247 8.71 -17.16 -25.69
N THR A 248 8.70 -18.49 -25.58
CA THR A 248 8.68 -19.41 -26.71
C THR A 248 7.27 -19.84 -27.11
N SER A 249 6.27 -19.51 -26.27
CA SER A 249 4.88 -19.82 -26.51
C SER A 249 4.28 -18.98 -27.63
N SER A 250 3.55 -19.64 -28.54
CA SER A 250 2.66 -18.99 -29.50
C SER A 250 1.24 -18.79 -28.94
N ASN A 251 0.98 -19.15 -27.68
CA ASN A 251 -0.31 -18.92 -27.03
C ASN A 251 -0.59 -17.42 -26.99
N GLN A 252 -1.81 -17.04 -27.33
CA GLN A 252 -2.29 -15.66 -27.33
C GLN A 252 -3.13 -15.32 -26.10
N GLU A 253 -3.46 -16.30 -25.26
CA GLU A 253 -4.13 -16.11 -23.97
C GLU A 253 -3.23 -15.38 -22.97
N ILE A 254 -3.79 -14.44 -22.21
CA ILE A 254 -3.04 -13.57 -21.30
C ILE A 254 -2.91 -14.27 -19.94
N THR A 255 -1.91 -15.13 -19.78
CA THR A 255 -1.64 -15.76 -18.47
C THR A 255 -1.09 -14.74 -17.46
N HIS A 256 -1.27 -14.99 -16.16
CA HIS A 256 -0.65 -14.14 -15.12
C HIS A 256 0.89 -14.12 -15.23
N ASP A 257 1.52 -15.26 -15.52
CA ASP A 257 2.96 -15.39 -15.73
C ASP A 257 3.48 -14.52 -16.90
N TRP A 258 2.61 -14.26 -17.89
CA TRP A 258 2.93 -13.35 -18.99
C TRP A 258 2.57 -11.90 -18.66
N LEU A 259 1.44 -11.64 -18.00
CA LEU A 259 0.90 -10.31 -17.75
C LEU A 259 1.85 -9.45 -16.90
N TRP A 260 2.27 -9.94 -15.73
CA TRP A 260 2.97 -9.11 -14.73
C TRP A 260 4.36 -8.64 -15.18
N PRO A 261 5.20 -9.49 -15.82
CA PRO A 261 6.44 -9.00 -16.43
C PRO A 261 6.19 -7.94 -17.52
N ASN A 262 5.18 -8.09 -18.37
CA ASN A 262 4.85 -7.07 -19.38
C ASN A 262 4.34 -5.77 -18.74
N VAL A 263 3.54 -5.85 -17.67
CA VAL A 263 3.15 -4.68 -16.88
C VAL A 263 4.39 -3.97 -16.35
N GLY A 264 5.34 -4.69 -15.77
CA GLY A 264 6.59 -4.11 -15.26
C GLY A 264 7.45 -3.43 -16.34
N GLN A 265 7.40 -3.90 -17.59
CA GLN A 265 8.06 -3.25 -18.72
C GLN A 265 7.33 -1.97 -19.19
N TRP A 266 6.02 -1.86 -18.93
CA TRP A 266 5.18 -0.74 -19.35
C TRP A 266 4.99 0.34 -18.28
N LEU A 267 5.14 -0.01 -17.00
CA LEU A 267 5.15 0.95 -15.90
C LEU A 267 6.26 1.98 -16.12
N LYS A 268 6.04 3.19 -15.61
CA LYS A 268 6.93 4.34 -15.72
C LYS A 268 7.35 4.80 -14.34
N GLU A 269 8.45 5.53 -14.29
CA GLU A 269 8.84 6.22 -13.06
C GLU A 269 7.71 7.13 -12.56
N ASN A 270 7.56 7.20 -11.25
CA ASN A 270 6.53 8.00 -10.57
C ASN A 270 5.08 7.53 -10.82
N ASP A 271 4.82 6.34 -11.37
CA ASP A 271 3.45 5.82 -11.41
C ASP A 271 2.87 5.64 -9.99
N ILE A 272 1.55 5.75 -9.87
CA ILE A 272 0.80 5.27 -8.71
C ILE A 272 0.09 3.99 -9.13
N VAL A 273 0.41 2.86 -8.51
CA VAL A 273 -0.13 1.54 -8.83
C VAL A 273 -1.00 1.06 -7.68
N ILE A 274 -2.28 0.82 -7.95
CA ILE A 274 -3.25 0.29 -7.01
C ILE A 274 -3.59 -1.14 -7.43
N THR A 275 -3.55 -2.08 -6.49
CA THR A 275 -3.95 -3.47 -6.73
C THR A 275 -5.04 -3.89 -5.77
N GLU A 276 -6.06 -4.54 -6.32
CA GLU A 276 -7.17 -5.09 -5.55
C GLU A 276 -6.84 -6.44 -4.94
N THR A 277 -7.45 -6.75 -3.80
CA THR A 277 -7.48 -8.10 -3.23
C THR A 277 -7.99 -9.12 -4.26
N GLY A 278 -7.26 -10.23 -4.40
CA GLY A 278 -7.46 -11.21 -5.47
C GLY A 278 -6.18 -11.37 -6.29
N THR A 279 -6.30 -11.85 -7.53
CA THR A 279 -5.14 -12.19 -8.37
C THR A 279 -4.23 -10.98 -8.64
N ALA A 280 -4.78 -9.76 -8.69
CA ALA A 280 -4.00 -8.53 -8.85
C ALA A 280 -3.01 -8.29 -7.72
N ASN A 281 -3.43 -8.51 -6.47
CA ASN A 281 -2.57 -8.29 -5.31
C ASN A 281 -1.41 -9.27 -5.24
N PHE A 282 -1.61 -10.54 -5.59
CA PHE A 282 -0.53 -11.54 -5.60
C PHE A 282 0.37 -11.38 -6.83
N GLY A 283 -0.24 -11.16 -7.99
CA GLY A 283 0.46 -11.09 -9.25
C GLY A 283 1.45 -9.94 -9.37
N ILE A 284 1.11 -8.78 -8.78
CA ILE A 284 2.01 -7.61 -8.80
C ILE A 284 3.34 -7.88 -8.09
N TRP A 285 3.45 -8.90 -7.23
CA TRP A 285 4.71 -9.24 -6.55
C TRP A 285 5.83 -9.64 -7.52
N GLU A 286 5.46 -10.19 -8.69
CA GLU A 286 6.39 -10.53 -9.78
C GLU A 286 6.82 -9.32 -10.62
N THR A 287 6.17 -8.16 -10.40
CA THR A 287 6.47 -6.92 -11.12
C THR A 287 7.57 -6.15 -10.41
N ARG A 288 8.73 -6.01 -11.04
CA ARG A 288 9.77 -5.06 -10.61
C ARG A 288 9.38 -3.64 -11.02
N PHE A 289 9.33 -2.72 -10.07
CA PHE A 289 8.92 -1.35 -10.35
C PHE A 289 10.06 -0.46 -10.89
N PRO A 290 9.74 0.50 -11.78
CA PRO A 290 10.59 1.67 -12.01
C PRO A 290 10.78 2.52 -10.75
N ALA A 291 11.69 3.49 -10.81
CA ALA A 291 11.96 4.37 -9.69
C ALA A 291 10.71 5.17 -9.27
N ASN A 292 10.59 5.45 -7.97
CA ASN A 292 9.56 6.32 -7.40
C ASN A 292 8.10 5.89 -7.62
N VAL A 293 7.84 4.61 -7.95
CA VAL A 293 6.47 4.09 -8.00
C VAL A 293 5.86 4.06 -6.60
N THR A 294 4.65 4.60 -6.47
CA THR A 294 3.85 4.49 -5.24
C THR A 294 2.88 3.32 -5.39
N ALA A 295 3.01 2.29 -4.56
CA ALA A 295 2.09 1.16 -4.59
C ALA A 295 1.08 1.21 -3.43
N ILE A 296 -0.17 0.91 -3.75
CA ILE A 296 -1.29 0.87 -2.80
C ILE A 296 -1.94 -0.50 -2.89
N SER A 297 -1.83 -1.27 -1.81
CA SER A 297 -2.53 -2.53 -1.61
C SER A 297 -3.08 -2.61 -0.19
N GLN A 298 -4.18 -3.34 -0.02
CA GLN A 298 -4.87 -3.52 1.25
C GLN A 298 -4.70 -4.94 1.81
N VAL A 299 -3.48 -5.49 1.75
CA VAL A 299 -3.13 -6.88 2.12
C VAL A 299 -3.74 -7.35 3.44
N LEU A 300 -3.76 -6.51 4.48
CA LEU A 300 -4.31 -6.88 5.79
C LEU A 300 -5.84 -6.84 5.87
N TRP A 301 -6.47 -5.74 5.44
CA TRP A 301 -7.92 -5.55 5.63
C TRP A 301 -8.74 -6.29 4.57
N GLY A 302 -8.18 -6.44 3.36
CA GLY A 302 -8.69 -7.38 2.37
C GLY A 302 -10.10 -7.12 1.86
N SER A 303 -10.63 -5.89 1.95
CA SER A 303 -12.01 -5.59 1.56
C SER A 303 -12.12 -5.36 0.05
N ILE A 304 -12.58 -6.37 -0.70
CA ILE A 304 -12.81 -6.24 -2.14
C ILE A 304 -13.71 -5.05 -2.50
N GLY A 305 -13.40 -4.37 -3.60
CA GLY A 305 -14.02 -3.11 -4.01
C GLY A 305 -13.32 -1.86 -3.44
N TYR A 306 -12.46 -2.00 -2.43
CA TYR A 306 -11.67 -0.90 -1.89
C TYR A 306 -10.88 -0.16 -2.97
N SER A 307 -10.29 -0.92 -3.91
CA SER A 307 -9.31 -0.38 -4.85
C SER A 307 -9.89 0.67 -5.81
N VAL A 308 -11.20 0.62 -6.13
CA VAL A 308 -11.85 1.59 -7.03
C VAL A 308 -11.96 2.95 -6.37
N GLY A 309 -12.45 3.00 -5.12
CA GLY A 309 -12.50 4.23 -4.33
C GLY A 309 -11.10 4.74 -3.97
N ALA A 310 -10.17 3.84 -3.64
CA ALA A 310 -8.78 4.19 -3.39
C ALA A 310 -8.11 4.80 -4.64
N CYS A 311 -8.36 4.25 -5.82
CA CYS A 311 -7.90 4.78 -7.10
C CYS A 311 -8.48 6.17 -7.36
N GLN A 312 -9.77 6.38 -7.07
CA GLN A 312 -10.40 7.71 -7.18
C GLN A 312 -9.68 8.73 -6.30
N GLY A 313 -9.44 8.41 -5.02
CA GLY A 313 -8.74 9.30 -4.09
C GLY A 313 -7.29 9.54 -4.48
N ALA A 314 -6.58 8.49 -4.91
CA ALA A 314 -5.20 8.58 -5.36
C ALA A 314 -5.06 9.45 -6.63
N ALA A 315 -5.97 9.30 -7.61
CA ALA A 315 -5.99 10.11 -8.81
C ALA A 315 -6.32 11.59 -8.51
N LEU A 316 -7.17 11.85 -7.52
CA LEU A 316 -7.44 13.22 -7.06
C LEU A 316 -6.19 13.85 -6.43
N ALA A 317 -5.53 13.14 -5.52
CA ALA A 317 -4.28 13.61 -4.91
C ALA A 317 -3.17 13.78 -5.96
N ALA A 318 -3.06 12.86 -6.93
CA ALA A 318 -2.12 12.96 -8.04
C ALA A 318 -2.36 14.23 -8.85
N LYS A 319 -3.62 14.56 -9.16
CA LYS A 319 -4.00 15.78 -9.87
C LYS A 319 -3.61 17.05 -9.11
N GLU A 320 -3.76 17.07 -7.79
CA GLU A 320 -3.39 18.20 -6.93
C GLU A 320 -1.87 18.37 -6.79
N LEU A 321 -1.10 17.27 -6.87
CA LEU A 321 0.34 17.24 -6.58
C LEU A 321 1.25 17.19 -7.82
N GLY A 322 0.75 17.57 -9.00
CA GLY A 322 1.57 17.64 -10.22
C GLY A 322 1.29 16.55 -11.27
N ASN A 323 0.11 15.94 -11.22
CA ASN A 323 -0.46 15.01 -12.21
C ASN A 323 0.40 13.77 -12.50
N ARG A 324 0.37 12.79 -11.58
CA ARG A 324 1.00 11.47 -11.75
C ARG A 324 0.05 10.47 -12.43
N ARG A 325 0.60 9.60 -13.28
CA ARG A 325 -0.18 8.51 -13.90
C ARG A 325 -0.63 7.53 -12.82
N THR A 326 -1.94 7.32 -12.73
CA THR A 326 -2.57 6.43 -11.74
C THR A 326 -3.11 5.20 -12.46
N VAL A 327 -2.70 4.01 -12.02
CA VAL A 327 -3.03 2.73 -12.64
C VAL A 327 -3.67 1.81 -11.60
N LEU A 328 -4.82 1.26 -11.92
CA LEU A 328 -5.55 0.31 -11.08
C LEU A 328 -5.62 -1.05 -11.77
N PHE A 329 -5.29 -2.12 -11.04
CA PHE A 329 -5.61 -3.51 -11.40
C PHE A 329 -6.66 -4.04 -10.44
N VAL A 330 -7.86 -4.32 -10.96
CA VAL A 330 -9.03 -4.75 -10.19
C VAL A 330 -9.67 -5.99 -10.82
N GLY A 331 -10.10 -6.96 -10.04
CA GLY A 331 -10.87 -8.11 -10.56
C GLY A 331 -12.29 -7.70 -10.94
N ASP A 332 -12.86 -8.38 -11.94
CA ASP A 332 -14.26 -8.17 -12.38
C ASP A 332 -15.27 -8.24 -11.22
N GLY A 333 -15.15 -9.21 -10.33
CA GLY A 333 -16.02 -9.35 -9.17
C GLY A 333 -15.85 -8.20 -8.16
N SER A 334 -14.62 -7.78 -7.87
CA SER A 334 -14.35 -6.68 -6.94
C SER A 334 -14.87 -5.34 -7.46
N LEU A 335 -14.77 -5.12 -8.77
CA LEU A 335 -15.29 -3.91 -9.41
C LEU A 335 -16.79 -3.73 -9.12
N GLN A 336 -17.58 -4.82 -9.10
CA GLN A 336 -19.04 -4.74 -8.94
C GLN A 336 -19.48 -4.11 -7.62
N LEU A 337 -18.65 -4.17 -6.57
CA LEU A 337 -19.01 -3.66 -5.25
C LEU A 337 -18.99 -2.13 -5.18
N THR A 338 -18.13 -1.48 -5.97
CA THR A 338 -17.83 -0.04 -5.84
C THR A 338 -17.70 0.69 -7.19
N VAL A 339 -18.17 0.07 -8.27
CA VAL A 339 -18.13 0.59 -9.66
C VAL A 339 -18.64 2.03 -9.80
N GLN A 340 -19.58 2.46 -8.96
CA GLN A 340 -20.18 3.78 -8.99
C GLN A 340 -19.17 4.92 -8.75
N GLU A 341 -17.99 4.63 -8.18
CA GLU A 341 -16.92 5.62 -8.06
C GLU A 341 -16.34 6.05 -9.43
N LEU A 342 -16.60 5.31 -10.51
CA LEU A 342 -16.37 5.80 -11.87
C LEU A 342 -17.12 7.11 -12.12
N SER A 343 -18.33 7.27 -11.58
CA SER A 343 -19.10 8.52 -11.67
C SER A 343 -18.37 9.69 -11.00
N THR A 344 -17.76 9.46 -9.83
CA THR A 344 -16.95 10.46 -9.13
C THR A 344 -15.70 10.84 -9.92
N MET A 345 -15.01 9.85 -10.52
CA MET A 345 -13.85 10.08 -11.36
C MET A 345 -14.21 10.94 -12.59
N ILE A 346 -15.32 10.63 -13.26
CA ILE A 346 -15.85 11.39 -14.40
C ILE A 346 -16.17 12.82 -13.98
N ARG A 347 -16.96 13.00 -12.91
CA ARG A 347 -17.36 14.32 -12.39
C ARG A 347 -16.17 15.21 -12.08
N ASN A 348 -15.11 14.64 -11.52
CA ASN A 348 -13.91 15.36 -11.12
C ASN A 348 -12.86 15.46 -12.24
N ASN A 349 -13.15 14.97 -13.45
CA ASN A 349 -12.20 14.89 -14.56
C ASN A 349 -10.86 14.28 -14.12
N LEU A 350 -10.92 13.08 -13.51
CA LEU A 350 -9.76 12.27 -13.17
C LEU A 350 -9.43 11.34 -14.34
N ASN A 351 -8.15 11.00 -14.47
CA ASN A 351 -7.59 10.25 -15.60
C ASN A 351 -6.86 8.95 -15.21
N PRO A 352 -7.40 8.10 -14.31
CA PRO A 352 -6.77 6.82 -14.04
C PRO A 352 -6.90 5.87 -15.24
N ILE A 353 -5.96 4.94 -15.35
CA ILE A 353 -6.05 3.76 -16.20
C ILE A 353 -6.52 2.59 -15.33
N ILE A 354 -7.65 2.00 -15.65
CA ILE A 354 -8.25 0.89 -14.90
C ILE A 354 -8.20 -0.37 -15.75
N PHE A 355 -7.38 -1.33 -15.34
CA PHE A 355 -7.37 -2.69 -15.87
C PHE A 355 -8.31 -3.55 -15.04
N VAL A 356 -9.37 -4.04 -15.68
CA VAL A 356 -10.31 -4.99 -15.09
C VAL A 356 -9.90 -6.39 -15.54
N ILE A 357 -9.44 -7.19 -14.61
CA ILE A 357 -9.05 -8.58 -14.81
C ILE A 357 -10.33 -9.42 -14.83
N CYS A 358 -10.72 -9.87 -16.02
CA CYS A 358 -11.99 -10.56 -16.26
C CYS A 358 -11.79 -12.07 -16.39
N ASN A 359 -11.80 -12.78 -15.27
CA ASN A 359 -11.65 -14.25 -15.19
C ASN A 359 -12.96 -14.97 -14.81
N ASN A 360 -14.09 -14.29 -15.05
CA ASN A 360 -15.45 -14.81 -14.86
C ASN A 360 -15.74 -15.20 -13.41
N GLY A 361 -15.41 -14.34 -12.45
CA GLY A 361 -15.78 -14.53 -11.05
C GLY A 361 -14.62 -14.48 -10.06
N TYR A 362 -14.85 -15.02 -8.87
CA TYR A 362 -13.90 -14.94 -7.75
C TYR A 362 -12.83 -16.04 -7.84
N THR A 363 -11.87 -15.91 -8.76
CA THR A 363 -10.79 -16.92 -8.94
C THR A 363 -10.02 -17.23 -7.65
N ILE A 364 -9.76 -16.23 -6.81
CA ILE A 364 -9.05 -16.48 -5.55
C ILE A 364 -9.86 -17.39 -4.61
N GLU A 365 -11.18 -17.19 -4.53
CA GLU A 365 -12.07 -18.03 -3.74
C GLU A 365 -12.18 -19.42 -4.35
N ARG A 366 -12.19 -19.55 -5.69
CA ARG A 366 -12.11 -20.86 -6.38
C ARG A 366 -10.86 -21.66 -5.98
N TYR A 367 -9.72 -21.00 -5.78
CA TYR A 367 -8.50 -21.64 -5.27
C TYR A 367 -8.57 -22.02 -3.78
N ILE A 368 -9.38 -21.29 -2.98
CA ILE A 368 -9.57 -21.57 -1.56
C ILE A 368 -10.58 -22.72 -1.38
N HIS A 369 -11.75 -22.61 -2.01
CA HIS A 369 -12.83 -23.57 -1.90
C HIS A 369 -13.85 -23.46 -3.06
N GLY A 370 -14.20 -24.61 -3.64
CA GLY A 370 -15.32 -24.72 -4.57
C GLY A 370 -15.06 -24.10 -5.95
N TRP A 371 -14.17 -24.69 -6.74
CA TRP A 371 -13.82 -24.18 -8.07
C TRP A 371 -15.05 -23.97 -8.97
N ASP A 372 -15.97 -24.94 -8.97
CA ASP A 372 -17.18 -24.95 -9.78
C ASP A 372 -18.44 -24.51 -9.00
N GLU A 373 -18.28 -23.93 -7.81
CA GLU A 373 -19.41 -23.54 -6.96
C GLU A 373 -20.01 -22.19 -7.38
N SER A 374 -21.35 -22.15 -7.47
CA SER A 374 -22.08 -21.00 -7.99
C SER A 374 -21.91 -19.69 -7.20
N TYR A 375 -21.48 -19.73 -5.94
CA TYR A 375 -21.19 -18.52 -5.16
C TYR A 375 -19.88 -17.82 -5.60
N ASN A 376 -19.05 -18.49 -6.40
CA ASN A 376 -17.86 -17.92 -7.02
C ASN A 376 -18.14 -17.32 -8.41
N ASP A 377 -19.33 -17.53 -8.95
CA ASP A 377 -19.76 -16.96 -10.24
C ASP A 377 -20.36 -15.56 -10.05
N ILE A 378 -20.20 -14.71 -11.06
CA ILE A 378 -20.75 -13.35 -11.07
C ILE A 378 -21.44 -13.07 -12.41
N GLN A 379 -22.36 -12.10 -12.41
CA GLN A 379 -22.99 -11.63 -13.65
C GLN A 379 -21.96 -10.88 -14.52
N PRO A 380 -21.69 -11.29 -15.77
CA PRO A 380 -20.79 -10.56 -16.66
C PRO A 380 -21.35 -9.18 -17.02
N TRP A 381 -20.50 -8.16 -17.03
CA TRP A 381 -20.83 -6.77 -17.37
C TRP A 381 -20.10 -6.28 -18.63
N ASP A 382 -20.69 -5.33 -19.33
CA ASP A 382 -20.04 -4.57 -20.42
C ASP A 382 -19.11 -3.50 -19.82
N ILE A 383 -17.90 -3.92 -19.46
CA ILE A 383 -16.92 -3.11 -18.72
C ILE A 383 -16.53 -1.84 -19.50
N GLU A 384 -16.29 -1.96 -20.80
CA GLU A 384 -15.93 -0.84 -21.67
C GLU A 384 -17.07 0.17 -21.83
N GLY A 385 -18.32 -0.27 -21.66
CA GLY A 385 -19.53 0.56 -21.69
C GLY A 385 -19.82 1.30 -20.37
N LEU A 386 -19.22 0.90 -19.24
CA LEU A 386 -19.54 1.45 -17.91
C LEU A 386 -19.36 2.97 -17.80
N PRO A 387 -18.24 3.59 -18.27
CA PRO A 387 -18.09 5.04 -18.15
C PRO A 387 -19.22 5.80 -18.86
N ARG A 388 -19.68 5.31 -20.01
CA ARG A 388 -20.82 5.88 -20.75
C ARG A 388 -22.11 5.77 -19.95
N ALA A 389 -22.35 4.62 -19.33
CA ALA A 389 -23.52 4.39 -18.47
C ALA A 389 -23.55 5.36 -17.28
N PHE A 390 -22.39 5.76 -16.76
CA PHE A 390 -22.25 6.79 -15.71
C PHE A 390 -22.20 8.23 -16.23
N GLY A 391 -22.47 8.46 -17.53
CA GLY A 391 -22.62 9.79 -18.11
C GLY A 391 -21.34 10.43 -18.65
N ALA A 392 -20.26 9.66 -18.85
CA ALA A 392 -19.10 10.15 -19.58
C ALA A 392 -19.50 10.50 -21.03
N LYS A 393 -19.13 11.69 -21.49
CA LYS A 393 -19.42 12.20 -22.84
C LYS A 393 -18.23 11.99 -23.77
N ASP A 394 -17.17 12.77 -23.56
CA ASP A 394 -16.06 12.86 -24.53
C ASP A 394 -14.68 12.50 -23.93
N LYS A 395 -14.56 12.50 -22.59
CA LYS A 395 -13.28 12.30 -21.88
C LYS A 395 -13.18 10.91 -21.25
N TYR A 396 -13.33 9.88 -22.06
CA TYR A 396 -13.04 8.51 -21.64
C TYR A 396 -12.68 7.62 -22.83
N THR A 397 -12.02 6.49 -22.56
CA THR A 397 -11.88 5.42 -23.56
C THR A 397 -12.06 4.06 -22.91
N GLY A 398 -12.89 3.23 -23.53
CA GLY A 398 -13.06 1.82 -23.18
C GLY A 398 -12.24 0.95 -24.13
N TYR A 399 -11.47 0.01 -23.60
CA TYR A 399 -10.69 -0.95 -24.37
C TYR A 399 -11.16 -2.37 -24.07
N LYS A 400 -11.16 -3.19 -25.12
CA LYS A 400 -11.39 -4.63 -25.01
C LYS A 400 -10.13 -5.36 -25.42
N VAL A 401 -9.51 -6.08 -24.48
CA VAL A 401 -8.26 -6.80 -24.69
C VAL A 401 -8.44 -8.27 -24.34
N LYS A 402 -8.23 -9.12 -25.33
CA LYS A 402 -8.41 -10.57 -25.26
C LYS A 402 -7.15 -11.36 -25.57
N THR A 403 -6.17 -10.74 -26.22
CA THR A 403 -4.94 -11.41 -26.64
C THR A 403 -3.68 -10.69 -26.20
N ARG A 404 -2.57 -11.43 -26.10
CA ARG A 404 -1.23 -10.89 -25.84
C ARG A 404 -0.85 -9.79 -26.83
N ASP A 405 -1.13 -9.99 -28.11
CA ASP A 405 -0.78 -9.02 -29.14
C ASP A 405 -1.62 -7.75 -29.03
N GLU A 406 -2.92 -7.85 -28.70
CA GLU A 406 -3.76 -6.68 -28.40
C GLU A 406 -3.23 -5.91 -27.18
N LEU A 407 -2.83 -6.59 -26.10
CA LEU A 407 -2.27 -5.91 -24.92
C LEU A 407 -0.94 -5.23 -25.23
N ARG A 408 -0.05 -5.88 -25.99
CA ARG A 408 1.21 -5.28 -26.44
C ARG A 408 0.99 -4.03 -27.29
N GLN A 409 0.04 -4.08 -28.23
CA GLN A 409 -0.33 -2.93 -29.05
C GLN A 409 -0.89 -1.80 -28.20
N LEU A 410 -1.72 -2.12 -27.20
CA LEU A 410 -2.25 -1.13 -26.25
C LEU A 410 -1.13 -0.49 -25.41
N PHE A 411 -0.18 -1.28 -24.91
CA PHE A 411 0.97 -0.79 -24.17
C PHE A 411 1.90 0.09 -25.02
N ALA A 412 2.04 -0.21 -26.32
CA ALA A 412 2.81 0.58 -27.28
C ALA A 412 2.09 1.87 -27.70
N ASN A 413 0.77 1.98 -27.50
CA ASN A 413 0.00 3.16 -27.83
C ASN A 413 0.35 4.31 -26.87
N GLN A 414 0.92 5.39 -27.41
CA GLN A 414 1.34 6.56 -26.63
C GLN A 414 0.18 7.33 -26.01
N GLU A 415 -0.96 7.41 -26.68
CA GLU A 415 -2.16 8.04 -26.14
C GLU A 415 -2.62 7.26 -24.90
N PHE A 416 -2.73 5.93 -25.01
CA PHE A 416 -3.07 5.08 -23.87
C PHE A 416 -2.09 5.26 -22.71
N ALA A 417 -0.79 5.11 -23.00
CA ALA A 417 0.28 5.16 -22.02
C ALA A 417 0.46 6.55 -21.36
N SER A 418 -0.05 7.62 -21.96
CA SER A 418 0.02 8.99 -21.43
C SER A 418 -1.11 9.33 -20.44
N ALA A 419 -2.16 8.51 -20.37
CA ALA A 419 -3.32 8.73 -19.49
C ALA A 419 -3.99 10.11 -19.64
N PRO A 420 -4.45 10.51 -20.85
CA PRO A 420 -5.01 11.84 -21.08
C PRO A 420 -6.39 12.04 -20.43
N HIS A 421 -7.12 10.95 -20.19
CA HIS A 421 -8.45 10.91 -19.58
C HIS A 421 -8.70 9.55 -18.92
N LEU A 422 -9.90 9.36 -18.35
CA LEU A 422 -10.30 8.09 -17.74
C LEU A 422 -10.28 6.96 -18.77
N GLN A 423 -9.54 5.90 -18.48
CA GLN A 423 -9.44 4.75 -19.37
C GLN A 423 -9.82 3.48 -18.62
N VAL A 424 -10.67 2.66 -19.23
CA VAL A 424 -11.08 1.37 -18.67
C VAL A 424 -10.79 0.30 -19.71
N SER A 425 -9.97 -0.68 -19.34
CA SER A 425 -9.69 -1.84 -20.17
C SER A 425 -10.26 -3.07 -19.49
N ASN A 426 -11.06 -3.85 -20.21
CA ASN A 426 -11.21 -5.26 -19.83
C ASN A 426 -9.95 -6.00 -20.32
N THR A 427 -9.43 -6.88 -19.49
CA THR A 427 -8.30 -7.74 -19.82
C THR A 427 -8.71 -9.12 -19.35
N LEU A 428 -8.95 -10.03 -20.29
CA LEU A 428 -9.25 -11.43 -19.98
C LEU A 428 -7.92 -12.13 -19.68
N PRO A 429 -7.62 -12.57 -18.44
CA PRO A 429 -6.58 -13.57 -18.25
C PRO A 429 -7.08 -15.00 -18.43
#